data_AF-A0A6M1RIJ0-F1
#
_entry.id   AF-A0A6M1RIJ0-F1
#
_cell.length_a   1.000
_cell.length_b   1.000
_cell.length_c   1.000
_cell.angle_alpha   90.00
_cell.angle_beta   90.00
_cell.angle_gamma   90.00
#
_symmetry.space_group_name_H-M   'P 1'
#
loop_
_entity.id
_entity.type
_entity.pdbx_description
1 polymer ?
#
loop_
_entity_poly.entity_id
_entity_poly.type
_entity_poly.pdbx_seq_one_letter_code
_entity_poly.pdbx_strand_id
1 'polypeptide(L)'
;MLSIDSTAYLWGHGDLVAHLLLFSLAAWMMLPFRFRGYLWLLLICVGVLSEVVQGWWLVGREGSVLDAITNIAGVLVVIGCCYARERRKVSQAVETP
;
A
#
# COMPACT_ATOMS: atom_id res chain seq x y z
N MET A 1 27.48 -1.18 -12.90
CA MET A 1 26.66 -0.31 -12.05
C MET A 1 25.42 0.05 -12.86
N LEU A 2 24.30 -0.67 -12.65
CA LEU A 2 23.07 -0.47 -13.42
C LEU A 2 22.31 0.69 -12.77
N SER A 3 22.57 1.92 -13.23
CA SER A 3 21.78 3.10 -12.84
C SER A 3 20.52 3.11 -13.68
N ILE A 4 19.43 2.55 -13.15
CA ILE A 4 18.10 2.73 -13.73
C ILE A 4 17.69 4.15 -13.34
N ASP A 5 17.80 5.10 -14.28
CA ASP A 5 17.33 6.46 -14.11
C ASP A 5 15.81 6.46 -13.93
N SER A 6 15.36 6.59 -12.68
CA SER A 6 13.95 6.70 -12.27
C SER A 6 13.26 7.95 -12.82
N THR A 7 14.00 8.90 -13.37
CA THR A 7 13.50 10.13 -13.99
C THR A 7 12.77 9.90 -15.31
N ALA A 8 12.97 8.76 -15.98
CA ALA A 8 12.35 8.47 -17.27
C ALA A 8 10.96 7.80 -17.18
N TYR A 9 10.57 7.26 -16.01
CA TYR A 9 9.29 6.59 -15.82
C TYR A 9 8.26 7.52 -15.15
N LEU A 10 7.13 7.78 -15.83
CA LEU A 10 5.97 8.53 -15.32
C LEU A 10 6.32 9.88 -14.65
N TRP A 11 7.01 10.78 -15.37
CA TRP A 11 7.40 12.11 -14.85
C TRP A 11 8.23 12.07 -13.55
N GLY A 12 9.03 11.02 -13.34
CA GLY A 12 9.87 10.89 -12.14
C GLY A 12 9.14 10.41 -10.88
N HIS A 13 7.86 10.02 -11.00
CA HIS A 13 7.05 9.46 -9.90
C HIS A 13 6.78 7.96 -10.04
N GLY A 14 7.42 7.28 -10.99
CA GLY A 14 7.21 5.84 -11.23
C GLY A 14 7.44 4.97 -9.99
N ASP A 15 8.40 5.35 -9.14
CA ASP A 15 8.70 4.65 -7.89
C ASP A 15 7.53 4.72 -6.90
N LEU A 16 6.94 5.91 -6.72
CA LEU A 16 5.76 6.12 -5.87
C LEU A 16 4.55 5.32 -6.37
N VAL A 17 4.34 5.31 -7.70
CA VAL A 17 3.25 4.53 -8.29
C VAL A 17 3.46 3.03 -8.04
N ALA A 18 4.70 2.54 -8.15
CA ALA A 18 5.03 1.16 -7.86
C ALA A 18 4.78 0.82 -6.39
N HIS A 19 5.21 1.66 -5.45
CA HIS A 19 4.93 1.53 -4.02
C HIS A 19 3.43 1.46 -3.73
N LEU A 20 2.66 2.40 -4.29
CA LEU A 20 1.21 2.45 -4.10
C LEU A 20 0.53 1.18 -4.62
N LEU A 21 0.87 0.74 -5.83
CA LEU A 21 0.29 -0.45 -6.45
C LEU A 21 0.68 -1.72 -5.72
N LEU A 22 1.94 -1.86 -5.31
CA LEU A 22 2.45 -3.03 -4.60
C LEU A 22 1.72 -3.23 -3.27
N PHE A 23 1.63 -2.16 -2.46
CA PHE A 23 0.96 -2.24 -1.16
C PHE A 23 -0.56 -2.35 -1.29
N SER A 24 -1.16 -1.74 -2.31
CA SER A 24 -2.58 -1.97 -2.63
C SER A 24 -2.84 -3.43 -3.03
N LEU A 25 -1.99 -4.02 -3.87
CA LEU A 25 -2.13 -5.41 -4.30
C LEU A 25 -1.93 -6.37 -3.12
N ALA A 26 -0.88 -6.17 -2.32
CA ALA A 26 -0.63 -6.96 -1.13
C ALA A 26 -1.81 -6.88 -0.15
N ALA A 27 -2.37 -5.68 0.02
CA ALA A 27 -3.55 -5.49 0.84
C ALA A 27 -4.77 -6.24 0.27
N TRP A 28 -5.00 -6.15 -1.04
CA TRP A 28 -6.10 -6.88 -1.69
C TRP A 28 -5.97 -8.40 -1.51
N MET A 29 -4.76 -8.94 -1.60
CA MET A 29 -4.49 -10.36 -1.37
C MET A 29 -4.79 -10.81 0.06
N MET A 30 -4.86 -9.89 1.03
CA MET A 30 -5.19 -10.19 2.43
C MET A 30 -6.71 -10.28 2.71
N LEU A 31 -7.56 -9.86 1.76
CA LEU A 31 -9.02 -9.90 1.92
C LEU A 31 -9.65 -11.28 2.23
N PRO A 32 -9.21 -12.42 1.65
CA PRO A 32 -9.81 -13.71 1.95
C PRO A 32 -9.50 -14.22 3.37
N PHE A 33 -8.53 -13.64 4.06
CA PHE A 33 -8.12 -14.10 5.38
C PHE A 33 -9.10 -13.65 6.48
N ARG A 34 -9.19 -14.45 7.55
CA ARG A 34 -10.12 -14.22 8.68
C ARG A 34 -9.62 -13.16 9.66
N PHE A 35 -8.31 -12.99 9.79
CA PHE A 35 -7.66 -12.08 10.75
C PHE A 35 -7.20 -10.76 10.12
N ARG A 36 -8.09 -10.12 9.35
CA ARG A 36 -7.74 -8.97 8.49
C ARG A 36 -7.15 -7.80 9.27
N GLY A 37 -7.67 -7.51 10.47
CA GLY A 37 -7.18 -6.39 11.30
C GLY A 37 -5.68 -6.47 11.62
N TYR A 38 -5.21 -7.63 12.08
CA TYR A 38 -3.78 -7.83 12.37
C TYR A 38 -2.92 -7.84 11.11
N LEU A 39 -3.45 -8.38 10.01
CA LEU A 39 -2.75 -8.39 8.72
C LEU A 39 -2.59 -6.98 8.14
N TRP A 40 -3.58 -6.09 8.33
CA TRP A 40 -3.45 -4.67 7.96
C TRP A 40 -2.34 -3.98 8.72
N LEU A 41 -2.30 -4.16 10.04
CA LEU A 41 -1.25 -3.59 10.89
C LEU A 41 0.12 -4.14 10.51
N LEU A 42 0.22 -5.46 10.28
CA LEU A 42 1.45 -6.08 9.83
C LEU A 42 1.91 -5.48 8.50
N LEU A 43 1.01 -5.30 7.53
CA LEU A 43 1.37 -4.78 6.22
C LEU A 43 1.82 -3.30 6.30
N ILE A 44 1.20 -2.50 7.16
CA ILE A 44 1.64 -1.14 7.48
C ILE A 44 3.05 -1.16 8.09
N CYS A 45 3.29 -2.03 9.08
CA CYS A 45 4.61 -2.18 9.69
C CYS A 45 5.66 -2.60 8.65
N VAL A 46 5.33 -3.53 7.76
CA VAL A 46 6.21 -3.95 6.66
C VAL A 46 6.52 -2.78 5.73
N GLY A 47 5.54 -1.95 5.39
CA GLY A 47 5.75 -0.79 4.52
C GLY A 47 6.58 0.35 5.11
N VAL A 48 6.60 0.48 6.44
CA VAL A 48 7.52 1.42 7.11
C VAL A 48 8.91 0.78 7.24
N LEU A 49 8.96 -0.49 7.64
CA LEU A 49 10.22 -1.20 7.86
C LEU A 49 10.99 -1.43 6.56
N SER A 50 10.31 -1.57 5.41
CA SER A 50 10.97 -1.68 4.11
C SER A 50 11.86 -0.47 3.82
N GLU A 51 11.39 0.74 4.13
CA GLU A 51 12.17 1.97 3.92
C GLU A 51 13.34 2.08 4.89
N VAL A 52 13.16 1.66 6.14
CA VAL A 52 14.25 1.62 7.13
C VAL A 52 15.33 0.63 6.70
N VAL A 53 14.93 -0.57 6.30
CA VAL A 53 15.85 -1.61 5.82
C VAL A 53 16.54 -1.16 4.54
N GLN A 54 15.83 -0.49 3.64
CA GLN A 54 16.41 0.06 2.42
C GLN A 54 17.48 1.10 2.72
N GLY A 55 17.20 2.06 3.61
CA GLY A 55 18.18 3.09 3.98
C GLY A 55 19.39 2.56 4.76
N TRP A 56 19.28 1.43 5.46
CA TRP A 56 20.35 0.90 6.31
C TRP A 56 21.15 -0.24 5.68
N TRP A 57 20.51 -1.06 4.84
CA TRP A 57 21.10 -2.30 4.32
C TRP A 57 21.37 -2.24 2.82
N LEU A 58 20.57 -1.51 2.03
CA LEU A 58 20.73 -1.46 0.58
C LEU A 58 21.69 -0.33 0.18
N VAL A 59 22.95 -0.69 -0.03
CA VAL A 59 23.99 0.24 -0.52
C VAL A 59 23.54 0.91 -1.82
N GLY A 60 23.49 2.25 -1.82
CA GLY A 60 23.09 3.06 -2.96
C GLY A 60 21.58 3.35 -3.05
N ARG A 61 20.80 2.99 -2.03
CA ARG A 61 19.41 3.41 -1.88
C ARG A 61 19.24 4.16 -0.56
N GLU A 62 18.62 5.33 -0.61
CA GLU A 62 18.17 6.03 0.58
C GLU A 62 16.73 5.60 0.89
N GLY A 63 16.42 5.40 2.17
CA GLY A 63 15.05 5.18 2.62
C GLY A 63 14.28 6.50 2.54
N SER A 64 13.04 6.46 2.05
CA SER A 64 12.25 7.66 1.81
C SER A 64 11.00 7.68 2.68
N VAL A 65 10.81 8.78 3.41
CA VAL A 65 9.58 9.00 4.18
C VAL A 65 8.36 9.08 3.26
N LEU A 66 8.54 9.62 2.05
CA LEU A 66 7.46 9.71 1.07
C LEU A 66 7.03 8.33 0.57
N ASP A 67 7.98 7.41 0.41
CA ASP A 67 7.72 6.04 -0.03
C ASP A 67 6.99 5.26 1.07
N ALA A 68 7.41 5.44 2.34
CA ALA A 68 6.69 4.88 3.49
C ALA A 68 5.23 5.38 3.57
N ILE A 69 5.01 6.68 3.37
CA ILE A 69 3.65 7.25 3.34
C ILE A 69 2.84 6.64 2.18
N THR A 70 3.48 6.45 1.03
CA THR A 70 2.84 5.88 -0.17
C THR A 70 2.49 4.41 0.02
N ASN A 71 3.34 3.64 0.70
CA ASN A 71 3.06 2.27 1.12
C ASN A 71 1.80 2.22 2.00
N ILE A 72 1.72 3.08 3.01
CA ILE A 72 0.55 3.18 3.91
C ILE A 72 -0.70 3.57 3.13
N ALA A 73 -0.60 4.56 2.24
CA ALA A 73 -1.71 5.01 1.40
C ALA A 73 -2.27 3.86 0.55
N GLY A 74 -1.41 3.01 -0.01
CA GLY A 74 -1.83 1.83 -0.78
C GLY A 74 -2.68 0.87 0.04
N VAL A 75 -2.29 0.59 1.29
CA VAL A 75 -3.08 -0.24 2.20
C VAL A 75 -4.44 0.41 2.51
N LEU A 76 -4.43 1.71 2.81
CA LEU A 76 -5.65 2.46 3.16
C LEU A 76 -6.66 2.54 2.01
N VAL A 77 -6.21 2.60 0.75
CA VAL A 77 -7.10 2.55 -0.43
C VAL A 77 -7.96 1.29 -0.40
N VAL A 78 -7.36 0.13 -0.15
CA VAL A 78 -8.10 -1.15 -0.11
C VAL A 78 -9.05 -1.21 1.08
N ILE A 79 -8.61 -0.76 2.25
CA ILE A 79 -9.46 -0.67 3.45
C ILE A 79 -10.67 0.24 3.19
N GLY A 80 -10.44 1.41 2.60
CA GLY A 80 -11.49 2.36 2.22
C GLY A 80 -12.49 1.78 1.22
N CYS A 81 -12.00 1.07 0.20
CA CYS A 81 -12.87 0.37 -0.76
C CYS A 81 -13.74 -0.71 -0.09
N CYS A 82 -13.18 -1.46 0.87
CA CYS A 82 -13.94 -2.46 1.63
C CYS A 82 -15.03 -1.79 2.46
N TYR A 83 -14.68 -0.74 3.19
CA TYR A 83 -15.62 0.03 4.01
C TYR A 83 -16.75 0.63 3.15
N ALA A 84 -16.41 1.24 2.02
CA ALA A 84 -17.41 1.80 1.10
C ALA A 84 -18.34 0.71 0.53
N ARG A 85 -17.81 -0.46 0.20
CA ARG A 85 -18.59 -1.61 -0.29
C ARG A 85 -19.55 -2.14 0.78
N GLU A 86 -19.11 -2.22 2.04
CA GLU A 86 -19.96 -2.65 3.15
C GLU A 86 -21.08 -1.65 3.44
N ARG A 87 -20.76 -0.34 3.43
CA ARG A 87 -21.78 0.71 3.60
C ARG A 87 -22.87 0.65 2.53
N ARG A 88 -22.50 0.43 1.26
CA ARG A 88 -23.47 0.27 0.16
C ARG A 88 -24.41 -0.93 0.37
N LYS A 89 -23.89 -2.06 0.83
CA LYS A 89 -24.72 -3.25 1.13
C LYS A 89 -25.73 -2.98 2.23
N VAL A 90 -25.30 -2.29 3.30
CA VAL A 90 -26.18 -1.92 4.42
C VAL A 90 -27.28 -0.97 3.94
N SER A 91 -26.95 0.05 3.15
CA SER A 91 -27.96 0.97 2.59
C SER A 91 -29.00 0.24 1.74
N GLN A 92 -28.60 -0.68 0.86
CA GLN A 92 -29.53 -1.46 0.04
C GLN A 92 -30.43 -2.39 0.86
N ALA A 93 -29.92 -3.00 1.93
CA ALA A 93 -30.71 -3.88 2.78
C ALA A 93 -31.79 -3.14 3.59
N VAL A 94 -31.58 -1.85 3.88
CA VAL A 94 -32.58 -0.99 4.55
C VAL A 94 -33.68 -0.56 3.58
N GLU A 95 -33.39 -0.48 2.28
CA GLU A 95 -34.34 -0.02 1.25
C GLU A 95 -35.27 -1.12 0.71
N THR A 96 -35.00 -2.40 0.99
CA THR A 96 -35.87 -3.53 0.63
C THR A 96 -36.71 -3.99 1.84
N PRO A 97 -37.98 -3.58 1.98
CA PRO A 97 -38.89 -4.05 3.03
C PRO A 97 -39.35 -5.50 2.83
#